data_AF-A0A431IKB8-F1
#
_entry.id   AF-A0A431IKB8-F1
#
_cell.length_a   1.000
_cell.length_b   1.000
_cell.length_c   1.000
_cell.angle_alpha   90.00
_cell.angle_beta   90.00
_cell.angle_gamma   90.00
#
_symmetry.space_group_name_H-M   'P 1'
#
loop_
_entity.id
_entity.type
_entity.pdbx_description
1 polymer ?
#
loop_
_entity_poly.entity_id
_entity_poly.type
_entity_poly.pdbx_seq_one_letter_code
_entity_poly.pdbx_strand_id
1 'polypeptide(L)'
;MHHFALVAQLVEQTSLKHESALVKDQNAGSKVWPLVRVQPEAIISIWELASYSQTKYHRNMEKVCGQCKISKDLTAFTFRNKKTDSRNTWCRTCMAAYDKVRHARRDVRHRKAKEQARRLEENQRGIIEHLKAHPCVDCGETDIVVLEYDHVRGKKRNNVSMMLGQNSWLTIQKEINKCEVRCANCHRRKTAKERNSKRFQLSVA
;
A
#
# COMPACT_ATOMS: atom_id res chain seq x y z
N MET A 1 44.75 -29.94 37.21
CA MET A 1 45.69 -28.80 37.16
C MET A 1 46.55 -28.88 35.89
N HIS A 2 45.97 -28.65 34.70
CA HIS A 2 46.72 -28.63 33.42
C HIS A 2 46.19 -27.60 32.40
N HIS A 3 45.23 -26.75 32.76
CA HIS A 3 44.68 -25.73 31.85
C HIS A 3 45.28 -24.33 32.00
N PHE A 4 46.13 -24.10 33.01
CA PHE A 4 46.76 -22.79 33.25
C PHE A 4 48.05 -22.55 32.45
N ALA A 5 48.65 -23.59 31.86
CA ALA A 5 49.93 -23.46 31.13
C ALA A 5 49.78 -23.02 29.67
N LEU A 6 48.59 -23.10 29.06
CA LEU A 6 48.37 -22.81 27.63
C LEU A 6 48.01 -21.34 27.33
N VAL A 7 47.58 -20.57 28.33
CA VAL A 7 47.14 -19.17 28.14
C VAL A 7 48.33 -18.19 28.15
N ALA A 8 49.41 -18.53 28.85
CA ALA A 8 50.60 -17.67 28.93
C ALA A 8 51.36 -17.58 27.59
N GLN A 9 51.31 -18.61 26.76
CA GLN A 9 52.13 -18.70 25.54
C GLN A 9 51.51 -17.98 24.32
N LEU A 10 50.25 -17.56 24.39
CA LEU A 10 49.55 -16.82 23.32
C LEU A 10 49.66 -15.29 23.46
N VAL A 11 49.97 -14.78 24.65
CA VAL A 11 50.07 -13.33 24.92
C VAL A 11 51.40 -12.75 24.42
N GLU A 12 52.45 -13.57 24.29
CA GLU A 12 53.77 -13.12 23.84
C GLU A 12 53.89 -12.99 22.30
N GLN A 13 53.00 -13.64 21.53
CA GLN A 13 53.03 -13.60 20.06
C GLN A 13 52.23 -12.44 19.43
N THR A 14 51.36 -11.77 20.19
CA THR A 14 50.58 -10.62 19.71
C THR A 14 51.30 -9.28 19.83
N SER A 15 52.39 -9.20 20.61
CA SER A 15 53.19 -7.98 20.80
C SER A 15 54.16 -7.66 19.65
N LEU A 16 54.40 -8.59 18.71
CA LEU A 16 55.37 -8.41 17.60
C LEU A 16 54.73 -8.15 16.22
N LYS A 17 53.42 -7.88 16.14
CA LYS A 17 52.73 -7.60 14.86
C LYS A 17 52.08 -6.22 14.77
N HIS A 18 52.37 -5.32 15.71
CA HIS A 18 51.78 -3.98 15.74
C HIS A 18 52.69 -2.87 15.16
N GLU A 19 53.87 -3.20 14.63
CA GLU A 19 54.76 -2.26 13.92
C GLU A 19 54.77 -2.49 12.40
N SER A 20 53.65 -2.36 11.69
CA SER A 20 53.70 -2.13 10.23
C SER A 20 52.36 -1.76 9.58
N ALA A 21 51.60 -0.80 10.13
CA ALA A 21 50.42 -0.29 9.43
C ALA A 21 50.20 1.21 9.68
N LEU A 22 51.20 2.03 9.31
CA LEU A 22 50.99 3.44 9.00
C LEU A 22 50.26 3.56 7.67
N VAL A 23 48.92 3.57 7.70
CA VAL A 23 48.12 4.06 6.58
C VAL A 23 47.65 5.47 6.93
N LYS A 24 48.17 6.42 6.16
CA LYS A 24 47.77 7.83 6.14
C LYS A 24 46.31 7.90 5.70
N ASP A 25 45.44 8.42 6.56
CA ASP A 25 44.14 8.90 6.14
C ASP A 25 44.05 10.41 6.41
N GLN A 26 44.05 11.17 5.32
CA GLN A 26 43.94 12.62 5.28
C GLN A 26 42.49 12.95 4.91
N ASN A 27 41.59 12.99 5.89
CA ASN A 27 40.37 13.82 5.90
C ASN A 27 39.43 13.41 7.04
N ALA A 28 39.41 14.18 8.13
CA ALA A 28 38.20 14.51 8.88
C ALA A 28 38.56 15.49 10.00
N GLY A 29 37.76 16.55 10.12
CA GLY A 29 37.96 17.69 11.00
C GLY A 29 38.48 17.37 12.39
N SER A 30 39.60 18.01 12.71
CA SER A 30 40.22 18.14 14.01
C SER A 30 39.20 18.58 15.07
N LYS A 31 38.68 17.63 15.86
CA LYS A 31 38.30 17.89 17.24
C LYS A 31 39.46 17.47 18.11
N VAL A 32 40.29 18.44 18.44
CA VAL A 32 41.31 18.34 19.49
C VAL A 32 40.55 18.03 20.78
N TRP A 33 40.70 16.81 21.29
CA TRP A 33 40.28 16.50 22.64
C TRP A 33 41.34 17.05 23.60
N PRO A 34 40.96 17.80 24.65
CA PRO A 34 41.93 18.31 25.59
C PRO A 34 42.59 17.12 26.29
N LEU A 35 43.93 17.08 26.23
CA LEU A 35 44.75 16.20 27.07
C LEU A 35 44.55 16.62 28.52
N VAL A 36 43.53 16.07 29.17
CA VAL A 36 43.38 16.15 30.62
C VAL A 36 44.52 15.34 31.22
N ARG A 37 45.52 16.02 31.81
CA ARG A 37 46.49 15.36 32.69
C ARG A 37 45.71 14.79 33.88
N VAL A 38 45.56 13.47 33.92
CA VAL A 38 45.02 12.76 35.06
C VAL A 38 46.20 12.43 35.98
N GLN A 39 46.11 12.81 37.26
CA GLN A 39 47.11 12.53 38.29
C GLN A 39 47.28 11.00 38.49
N PRO A 40 48.46 10.50 38.89
CA PRO A 40 48.79 9.07 38.82
C PRO A 40 48.04 8.14 39.80
N GLU A 41 47.25 8.66 40.72
CA GLU A 41 46.77 7.86 41.88
C GLU A 41 45.39 7.20 41.70
N ALA A 42 44.72 7.35 40.55
CA ALA A 42 43.40 6.76 40.34
C ALA A 42 43.47 5.63 39.30
N ILE A 43 44.00 4.47 39.71
CA ILE A 43 43.77 3.20 39.00
C ILE A 43 42.31 2.83 39.23
N ILE A 44 41.40 3.40 38.44
CA ILE A 44 40.08 2.82 38.24
C ILE A 44 40.34 1.45 37.61
N SER A 45 39.98 0.40 38.33
CA SER A 45 40.30 -0.95 37.90
C SER A 45 39.69 -1.19 36.51
N ILE A 46 40.40 -1.91 35.64
CA ILE A 46 39.88 -2.29 34.31
C ILE A 46 38.51 -2.99 34.42
N TRP A 47 38.21 -3.58 35.58
CA TRP A 47 36.90 -4.14 35.93
C TRP A 47 35.78 -3.08 36.07
N GLU A 48 36.06 -1.89 36.62
CA GLU A 48 35.08 -0.79 36.70
C GLU A 48 34.78 -0.16 35.34
N LEU A 49 35.78 -0.03 34.46
CA LEU A 49 35.56 0.45 33.08
C LEU A 49 34.86 -0.59 32.18
N ALA A 50 35.15 -1.88 32.37
CA ALA A 50 34.42 -2.95 31.69
C ALA A 50 32.94 -2.98 32.11
N SER A 51 32.65 -2.71 33.39
CA SER A 51 31.29 -2.57 33.94
C SER A 51 30.58 -1.31 33.44
N TYR A 52 31.30 -0.19 33.29
CA TYR A 52 30.79 1.05 32.72
C TYR A 52 30.45 0.94 31.22
N SER A 53 31.15 0.09 30.47
CA SER A 53 30.86 -0.16 29.05
C SER A 53 29.63 -1.04 28.81
N GLN A 54 29.27 -1.90 29.78
CA GLN A 54 28.09 -2.77 29.69
C GLN A 54 26.79 -1.98 29.87
N THR A 55 26.78 -0.95 30.72
CA THR A 55 25.57 -0.20 31.07
C THR A 55 25.04 0.70 29.94
N LYS A 56 25.88 1.07 28.95
CA LYS A 56 25.48 1.99 27.85
C LYS A 56 24.86 1.28 26.64
N TYR A 57 24.94 -0.05 26.56
CA TYR A 57 24.44 -0.85 25.43
C TYR A 57 23.56 -2.05 25.86
N HIS A 58 22.84 -1.94 26.98
CA HIS A 58 21.75 -2.87 27.24
C HIS A 58 20.63 -2.62 26.22
N ARG A 59 20.72 -3.30 25.07
CA ARG A 59 19.61 -3.51 24.15
C ARG A 59 18.50 -4.10 25.01
N ASN A 60 17.48 -3.31 25.35
CA ASN A 60 16.33 -3.77 26.12
C ASN A 60 15.85 -5.06 25.48
N MET A 61 16.08 -6.19 26.15
CA MET A 61 15.74 -7.52 25.64
C MET A 61 14.23 -7.71 25.61
N GLU A 62 13.49 -6.80 26.24
CA GLU A 62 12.05 -6.78 26.26
C GLU A 62 11.46 -5.55 25.57
N LYS A 63 10.24 -5.72 25.05
CA LYS A 63 9.45 -4.71 24.38
C LYS A 63 7.98 -4.87 24.78
N VAL A 64 7.32 -3.74 25.03
CA VAL A 64 5.87 -3.72 25.28
C VAL A 64 5.11 -3.82 23.96
N CYS A 65 4.19 -4.78 23.88
CA CYS A 65 3.31 -4.94 22.73
C CYS A 65 2.30 -3.79 22.64
N GLY A 66 2.21 -3.12 21.48
CA GLY A 66 1.27 -2.03 21.26
C GLY A 66 -0.22 -2.41 21.33
N GLN A 67 -0.55 -3.70 21.18
CA GLN A 67 -1.93 -4.21 21.21
C GLN A 67 -2.33 -4.76 22.59
N CYS A 68 -1.62 -5.78 23.10
CA CYS A 68 -1.96 -6.41 24.39
C CYS A 68 -1.30 -5.75 25.60
N LYS A 69 -0.40 -4.77 25.40
CA LYS A 69 0.28 -3.98 26.44
C LYS A 69 1.15 -4.77 27.43
N ILE A 70 1.47 -6.03 27.12
CA ILE A 70 2.36 -6.89 27.93
C ILE A 70 3.82 -6.71 27.49
N SER A 71 4.75 -6.63 28.44
CA SER A 71 6.20 -6.71 28.20
C SER A 71 6.57 -8.14 27.81
N LYS A 72 7.26 -8.31 26.69
CA LYS A 72 7.74 -9.61 26.21
C LYS A 72 9.13 -9.47 25.64
N ASP A 73 9.86 -10.58 25.61
CA ASP A 73 11.14 -10.65 24.93
C ASP A 73 11.06 -10.25 23.43
N LEU A 74 12.14 -9.67 22.89
CA LEU A 74 12.22 -9.23 21.50
C LEU A 74 11.98 -10.35 20.48
N THR A 75 12.26 -11.61 20.81
CA THR A 75 11.97 -12.78 19.95
C THR A 75 10.47 -13.03 19.76
N ALA A 76 9.64 -12.57 20.70
CA ALA A 76 8.19 -12.58 20.58
C ALA A 76 7.69 -11.58 19.52
N PHE A 77 8.56 -10.73 18.97
CA PHE A 77 8.24 -9.78 17.91
C PHE A 77 8.97 -10.16 16.62
N THR A 78 8.21 -10.30 15.54
CA THR A 78 8.79 -10.53 14.21
C THR A 78 9.51 -9.29 13.71
N PHE A 79 10.54 -9.48 12.90
CA PHE A 79 11.25 -8.38 12.26
C PHE A 79 10.32 -7.64 11.30
N ARG A 80 10.28 -6.31 11.43
CA ARG A 80 9.71 -5.41 10.42
C ARG A 80 10.72 -5.17 9.30
N ASN A 81 11.97 -4.89 9.68
CA ASN A 81 13.09 -4.79 8.77
C ASN A 81 14.32 -5.40 9.44
N LYS A 82 14.85 -6.47 8.84
CA LYS A 82 16.01 -7.22 9.34
C LYS A 82 17.31 -6.40 9.29
N LYS A 83 17.47 -5.55 8.28
CA LYS A 83 18.71 -4.75 8.08
C LYS A 83 18.91 -3.71 9.18
N THR A 84 17.81 -3.19 9.73
CA THR A 84 17.83 -2.18 10.79
C THR A 84 17.51 -2.76 12.17
N ASP A 85 17.46 -4.10 12.31
CA ASP A 85 16.99 -4.83 13.50
C ASP A 85 15.68 -4.27 14.09
N SER A 86 14.82 -3.70 13.24
CA SER A 86 13.58 -3.11 13.70
C SER A 86 12.51 -4.19 13.84
N ARG A 87 11.93 -4.28 15.04
CA ARG A 87 10.86 -5.23 15.37
C ARG A 87 9.48 -4.61 15.17
N ASN A 88 8.50 -5.44 14.84
CA ASN A 88 7.10 -5.04 14.78
C ASN A 88 6.63 -4.46 16.12
N THR A 89 5.65 -3.58 16.08
CA THR A 89 5.08 -2.93 17.27
C THR A 89 4.23 -3.89 18.09
N TRP A 90 3.67 -4.93 17.47
CA TRP A 90 2.84 -5.94 18.10
C TRP A 90 3.56 -7.28 18.15
N CYS A 91 3.34 -8.03 19.24
CA CYS A 91 3.90 -9.36 19.39
C CYS A 91 3.29 -10.34 18.37
N ARG A 92 3.97 -11.46 18.12
CA ARG A 92 3.61 -12.47 17.11
C ARG A 92 2.18 -12.98 17.27
N THR A 93 1.69 -13.16 18.50
CA THR A 93 0.31 -13.62 18.75
C THR A 93 -0.73 -12.58 18.36
N CYS A 94 -0.53 -11.32 18.75
CA CYS A 94 -1.39 -10.21 18.34
C CYS A 94 -1.35 -9.99 16.82
N MET A 95 -0.16 -10.13 16.22
CA MET A 95 0.03 -10.00 14.79
C MET A 95 -0.72 -11.10 14.03
N ALA A 96 -0.59 -12.36 14.46
CA ALA A 96 -1.31 -13.49 13.87
C ALA A 96 -2.84 -13.33 13.98
N ALA A 97 -3.33 -12.87 15.13
CA ALA A 97 -4.76 -12.59 15.32
C ALA A 97 -5.26 -11.49 14.36
N TYR A 98 -4.52 -10.41 14.21
CA TYR A 98 -4.83 -9.35 13.26
C TYR A 98 -4.78 -9.84 11.82
N ASP A 99 -3.75 -10.60 11.45
CA ASP A 99 -3.59 -11.13 10.10
C ASP A 99 -4.76 -12.06 9.74
N LYS A 100 -5.22 -12.91 10.66
CA LYS A 100 -6.42 -13.74 10.45
C LYS A 100 -7.64 -12.89 10.05
N VAL A 101 -7.90 -11.79 10.78
CA VAL A 101 -9.00 -10.86 10.47
C VAL A 101 -8.77 -10.14 9.14
N ARG A 102 -7.55 -9.67 8.89
CA ARG A 102 -7.17 -8.98 7.64
C ARG A 102 -7.32 -9.88 6.43
N HIS A 103 -6.87 -11.13 6.50
CA HIS A 103 -6.98 -12.12 5.43
C HIS A 103 -8.45 -12.48 5.16
N ALA A 104 -9.27 -12.69 6.19
CA ALA A 104 -10.70 -12.92 6.03
C ALA A 104 -11.40 -11.74 5.32
N ARG A 105 -11.10 -10.50 5.71
CA ARG A 105 -11.64 -9.29 5.05
C ARG A 105 -11.17 -9.16 3.60
N ARG A 106 -9.88 -9.47 3.35
CA ARG A 106 -9.30 -9.45 2.00
C ARG A 106 -10.01 -10.45 1.10
N ASP A 107 -10.22 -11.67 1.55
CA ASP A 107 -10.91 -12.72 0.80
C ASP A 107 -12.32 -12.27 0.40
N VAL A 108 -13.13 -11.76 1.35
CA VAL A 108 -14.46 -11.21 1.05
C VAL A 108 -14.41 -10.08 0.01
N ARG A 109 -13.46 -9.14 0.14
CA ARG A 109 -13.31 -8.03 -0.81
C ARG A 109 -12.92 -8.53 -2.20
N HIS A 110 -11.96 -9.46 -2.30
CA HIS A 110 -11.55 -10.04 -3.58
C HIS A 110 -12.67 -10.82 -4.24
N ARG A 111 -13.43 -11.63 -3.48
CA ARG A 111 -14.61 -12.33 -4.00
C ARG A 111 -15.65 -11.36 -4.54
N LYS A 112 -15.97 -10.29 -3.79
CA LYS A 112 -16.90 -9.24 -4.24
C LYS A 112 -16.41 -8.53 -5.50
N ALA A 113 -15.13 -8.17 -5.57
CA ALA A 113 -14.55 -7.54 -6.75
C ALA A 113 -14.59 -8.46 -7.99
N LYS A 114 -14.30 -9.76 -7.80
CA LYS A 114 -14.38 -10.76 -8.87
C LYS A 114 -15.81 -10.90 -9.41
N GLU A 115 -16.80 -10.97 -8.51
CA GLU A 115 -18.22 -11.02 -8.90
C GLU A 115 -18.68 -9.73 -9.60
N GLN A 116 -18.24 -8.56 -9.14
CA GLN A 116 -18.53 -7.29 -9.82
C GLN A 116 -17.91 -7.22 -11.22
N ALA A 117 -16.67 -7.70 -11.38
CA ALA A 117 -16.00 -7.76 -12.68
C ALA A 117 -16.73 -8.71 -13.65
N ARG A 118 -17.11 -9.91 -13.18
CA ARG A 118 -17.90 -10.86 -13.98
C ARG A 118 -19.22 -10.24 -14.43
N ARG A 119 -19.95 -9.62 -13.50
CA ARG A 119 -21.23 -8.95 -13.80
C ARG A 119 -21.07 -7.80 -14.78
N LEU A 120 -20.02 -7.00 -14.63
CA LEU A 120 -19.69 -5.92 -15.56
C LEU A 120 -19.50 -6.46 -16.97
N GLU A 121 -18.72 -7.53 -17.14
CA GLU A 121 -18.48 -8.17 -18.42
C GLU A 121 -19.76 -8.72 -19.05
N GLU A 122 -20.57 -9.44 -18.28
CA GLU A 122 -21.87 -9.98 -18.73
C GLU A 122 -22.83 -8.87 -19.17
N ASN A 123 -22.93 -7.81 -18.36
CA ASN A 123 -23.80 -6.68 -18.67
C ASN A 123 -23.28 -5.89 -19.89
N GLN A 124 -21.96 -5.72 -20.05
CA GLN A 124 -21.37 -5.09 -21.23
C GLN A 124 -21.71 -5.86 -22.50
N ARG A 125 -21.65 -7.20 -22.45
CA ARG A 125 -22.05 -8.05 -23.57
C ARG A 125 -23.52 -7.83 -23.95
N GLY A 126 -24.41 -7.83 -22.96
CA GLY A 126 -25.83 -7.56 -23.18
C GLY A 126 -26.10 -6.17 -23.76
N ILE A 127 -25.36 -5.14 -23.32
CA ILE A 127 -25.45 -3.78 -23.90
C ILE A 127 -25.02 -3.76 -25.36
N ILE A 128 -23.89 -4.41 -25.68
CA ILE A 128 -23.38 -4.46 -27.05
C ILE A 128 -24.38 -5.18 -27.96
N GLU A 129 -24.93 -6.31 -27.52
CA GLU A 129 -25.94 -7.06 -28.26
C GLU A 129 -27.21 -6.22 -28.49
N HIS A 130 -27.68 -5.54 -27.44
CA HIS A 130 -28.82 -4.64 -27.54
C HIS A 130 -28.56 -3.51 -28.55
N LEU A 131 -27.44 -2.80 -28.46
CA LEU A 131 -27.12 -1.69 -29.37
C LEU A 131 -26.94 -2.14 -30.82
N LYS A 132 -26.40 -3.34 -31.06
CA LYS A 132 -26.30 -3.91 -32.42
C LYS A 132 -27.67 -4.15 -33.07
N ALA A 133 -28.68 -4.48 -32.27
CA ALA A 133 -30.04 -4.74 -32.77
C ALA A 133 -30.91 -3.48 -32.86
N HIS A 134 -30.48 -2.36 -32.27
CA HIS A 134 -31.29 -1.15 -32.14
C HIS A 134 -30.53 0.05 -32.71
N PRO A 135 -30.63 0.33 -34.03
CA PRO A 135 -30.04 1.52 -34.61
C PRO A 135 -30.71 2.79 -34.10
N CYS A 136 -30.11 3.94 -34.40
CA CYS A 136 -30.66 5.25 -34.06
C CYS A 136 -32.09 5.40 -34.61
N VAL A 137 -33.06 5.69 -33.74
CA VAL A 137 -34.47 5.85 -34.12
C VAL A 137 -34.74 7.00 -35.08
N ASP A 138 -33.85 8.01 -35.13
CA ASP A 138 -34.05 9.21 -35.94
C ASP A 138 -33.37 9.12 -37.32
N CYS A 139 -32.19 8.51 -37.41
CA CYS A 139 -31.37 8.51 -38.64
C CYS A 139 -30.88 7.13 -39.09
N GLY A 140 -31.17 6.07 -38.35
CA GLY A 140 -30.77 4.70 -38.70
C GLY A 140 -29.30 4.36 -38.50
N GLU A 141 -28.50 5.25 -37.89
CA GLU A 141 -27.08 4.96 -37.55
C GLU A 141 -26.95 3.65 -36.77
N THR A 142 -25.96 2.83 -37.15
CA THR A 142 -25.72 1.49 -36.61
C THR A 142 -24.40 1.38 -35.84
N ASP A 143 -23.50 2.37 -35.97
CA ASP A 143 -22.25 2.38 -35.23
C ASP A 143 -22.50 2.51 -33.72
N ILE A 144 -22.36 1.39 -33.02
CA ILE A 144 -22.57 1.27 -31.57
C ILE A 144 -21.71 2.22 -30.75
N VAL A 145 -20.59 2.72 -31.29
CA VAL A 145 -19.69 3.65 -30.59
C VAL A 145 -20.36 5.02 -30.42
N VAL A 146 -21.23 5.42 -31.35
CA VAL A 146 -21.92 6.71 -31.31
C VAL A 146 -23.35 6.63 -30.81
N LEU A 147 -23.86 5.42 -30.53
CA LEU A 147 -25.21 5.21 -30.01
C LEU A 147 -25.29 5.49 -28.50
N GLU A 148 -26.33 6.22 -28.11
CA GLU A 148 -26.63 6.61 -26.74
C GLU A 148 -28.07 6.19 -26.36
N TYR A 149 -28.28 5.93 -25.08
CA TYR A 149 -29.61 5.71 -24.52
C TYR A 149 -30.25 7.07 -24.16
N ASP A 150 -31.17 7.55 -25.00
CA ASP A 150 -31.95 8.77 -24.73
C ASP A 150 -33.18 8.42 -23.88
N HIS A 151 -33.28 9.04 -22.70
CA HIS A 151 -34.33 8.73 -21.73
C HIS A 151 -35.61 9.49 -22.09
N VAL A 152 -36.61 8.78 -22.62
CA VAL A 152 -37.84 9.41 -23.15
C VAL A 152 -39.08 9.20 -22.30
N ARG A 153 -39.09 8.21 -21.39
CA ARG A 153 -40.29 7.88 -20.62
C ARG A 153 -39.98 7.45 -19.18
N GLY A 154 -40.90 7.72 -18.26
CA GLY A 154 -40.78 7.32 -16.86
C GLY A 154 -39.62 7.98 -16.10
N LYS A 155 -39.50 7.67 -14.80
CA LYS A 155 -38.44 8.24 -13.96
C LYS A 155 -37.11 7.51 -14.18
N LYS A 156 -36.09 8.28 -14.57
CA LYS A 156 -34.70 7.81 -14.67
C LYS A 156 -34.17 7.44 -13.30
N ARG A 157 -33.64 6.21 -13.17
CA ARG A 157 -32.96 5.77 -11.95
C ARG A 157 -31.51 6.18 -11.98
N ASN A 158 -30.81 5.90 -13.07
CA ASN A 158 -29.40 6.25 -13.26
C ASN A 158 -29.01 6.13 -14.75
N ASN A 159 -27.79 6.53 -15.10
CA ASN A 159 -27.22 6.22 -16.41
C ASN A 159 -26.97 4.72 -16.54
N VAL A 160 -27.35 4.12 -17.68
CA VAL A 160 -27.15 2.69 -17.97
C VAL A 160 -25.67 2.28 -17.82
N SER A 161 -24.74 3.13 -18.26
CA SER A 161 -23.30 2.91 -18.12
C SER A 161 -22.82 2.81 -16.66
N MET A 162 -23.46 3.53 -15.73
CA MET A 162 -23.13 3.49 -14.31
C MET A 162 -23.73 2.27 -13.59
N MET A 163 -24.70 1.60 -14.21
CA MET A 163 -25.41 0.45 -13.61
C MET A 163 -24.70 -0.88 -13.85
N LEU A 164 -23.77 -0.96 -14.81
CA LEU A 164 -23.20 -2.23 -15.31
C LEU A 164 -22.46 -3.04 -14.22
N GLY A 165 -21.72 -2.39 -13.32
CA GLY A 165 -20.98 -3.10 -12.26
C GLY A 165 -21.77 -3.32 -10.96
N GLN A 166 -22.92 -2.65 -10.81
CA GLN A 166 -23.65 -2.59 -9.54
C GLN A 166 -25.02 -3.26 -9.57
N ASN A 167 -25.60 -3.45 -10.77
CA ASN A 167 -26.98 -3.88 -10.92
C ASN A 167 -27.08 -5.18 -11.73
N SER A 168 -28.13 -5.96 -11.48
CA SER A 168 -28.46 -7.13 -12.29
C SER A 168 -28.89 -6.71 -13.69
N TRP A 169 -28.71 -7.61 -14.67
CA TRP A 169 -29.18 -7.42 -16.04
C TRP A 169 -30.65 -7.03 -16.11
N LEU A 170 -31.53 -7.72 -15.37
CA LEU A 170 -32.96 -7.39 -15.31
C LEU A 170 -33.23 -5.94 -14.88
N THR A 171 -32.42 -5.41 -13.96
CA THR A 171 -32.57 -4.02 -13.51
C THR A 171 -32.10 -3.04 -14.58
N ILE A 172 -31.04 -3.38 -15.30
CA ILE A 172 -30.52 -2.59 -16.42
C ILE A 172 -31.54 -2.60 -17.57
N GLN A 173 -32.09 -3.75 -17.91
CA GLN A 173 -33.11 -3.90 -18.95
C GLN A 173 -34.37 -3.07 -18.64
N LYS A 174 -34.80 -3.02 -17.38
CA LYS A 174 -35.89 -2.12 -16.95
C LYS A 174 -35.58 -0.65 -17.17
N GLU A 175 -34.31 -0.23 -17.09
CA GLU A 175 -33.91 1.13 -17.41
C GLU A 175 -33.82 1.33 -18.93
N ILE A 176 -33.25 0.37 -19.67
CA ILE A 176 -33.19 0.39 -21.14
C ILE A 176 -34.59 0.52 -21.75
N ASN A 177 -35.59 -0.18 -21.22
CA ASN A 177 -36.97 -0.11 -21.71
C ASN A 177 -37.61 1.29 -21.57
N LYS A 178 -36.98 2.20 -20.82
CA LYS A 178 -37.40 3.61 -20.69
C LYS A 178 -36.68 4.53 -21.68
N CYS A 179 -35.69 4.00 -22.39
CA CYS A 179 -34.86 4.73 -23.31
C CYS A 179 -35.24 4.40 -24.75
N GLU A 180 -34.89 5.31 -25.65
CA GLU A 180 -34.77 5.06 -27.09
C GLU A 180 -33.29 5.12 -27.47
N VAL A 181 -32.86 4.30 -28.42
CA VAL A 181 -31.48 4.36 -28.91
C VAL A 181 -31.37 5.46 -29.96
N ARG A 182 -30.50 6.45 -29.71
CA ARG A 182 -30.23 7.57 -30.61
C ARG A 182 -28.74 7.76 -30.76
N CYS A 183 -28.27 8.15 -31.95
CA CYS A 183 -26.88 8.55 -32.08
C CYS A 183 -26.64 9.91 -31.38
N ALA A 184 -25.40 10.13 -30.96
CA ALA A 184 -25.01 11.30 -30.19
C ALA A 184 -25.26 12.64 -30.92
N ASN A 185 -25.35 12.62 -32.25
CA ASN A 185 -25.69 13.80 -33.06
C ASN A 185 -27.19 14.09 -33.06
N CYS A 186 -28.03 13.08 -33.31
CA CYS A 186 -29.49 13.22 -33.26
C CYS A 186 -29.95 13.57 -31.85
N HIS A 187 -29.36 12.95 -30.82
CA HIS A 187 -29.63 13.29 -29.43
C HIS A 187 -29.32 14.75 -29.11
N ARG A 188 -28.13 15.27 -29.51
CA ARG A 188 -27.78 16.69 -29.33
C ARG A 188 -28.74 17.63 -30.06
N ARG A 189 -29.15 17.30 -31.30
CA ARG A 189 -30.13 18.09 -32.07
C ARG A 189 -31.49 18.12 -31.39
N LYS A 190 -31.98 16.96 -30.91
CA LYS A 190 -33.23 16.85 -30.15
C LYS A 190 -33.18 17.68 -28.88
N THR A 191 -32.14 17.56 -28.06
CA THR A 191 -31.97 18.39 -26.86
C THR A 191 -31.90 19.89 -27.20
N ALA A 192 -31.18 20.26 -28.27
CA ALA A 192 -31.06 21.66 -28.69
C ALA A 192 -32.41 22.25 -29.12
N LYS A 193 -33.27 21.44 -29.77
CA LYS A 193 -34.64 21.79 -30.14
C LYS A 193 -35.55 21.88 -28.91
N GLU A 194 -35.56 20.86 -28.04
CA GLU A 194 -36.37 20.80 -26.83
C GLU A 194 -36.06 21.95 -25.85
N ARG A 195 -34.78 22.31 -25.71
CA ARG A 195 -34.35 23.43 -24.85
C ARG A 195 -34.40 24.78 -25.56
N ASN A 196 -34.87 24.82 -26.80
CA ASN A 196 -34.91 26.02 -27.64
C ASN A 196 -33.59 26.81 -27.60
N SER A 197 -32.46 26.12 -27.75
CA SER A 197 -31.13 26.71 -27.59
C SER A 197 -30.86 27.80 -28.62
N LYS A 198 -29.99 28.76 -28.31
CA LYS A 198 -29.64 29.86 -29.23
C LYS A 198 -29.10 29.37 -30.58
N ARG A 199 -28.28 28.31 -30.58
CA ARG A 199 -27.77 27.67 -31.81
C ARG A 199 -28.90 27.09 -32.66
N PHE A 200 -29.89 26.46 -32.03
CA PHE A 200 -31.07 25.97 -32.74
C PHE A 200 -31.85 27.13 -33.36
N GLN A 201 -32.19 28.17 -32.57
CA GLN A 201 -32.92 29.35 -33.05
C GLN A 201 -32.27 30.00 -34.28
N LEU A 202 -30.94 30.20 -34.26
CA LEU A 202 -30.21 30.82 -35.36
C LEU A 202 -30.02 29.89 -36.58
N SER A 203 -30.26 28.58 -36.42
CA SER A 203 -30.12 27.61 -37.53
C SER A 203 -31.41 27.42 -38.34
N VAL A 204 -32.56 27.83 -37.79
CA VAL A 204 -33.88 27.76 -38.45
C VAL A 204 -34.41 29.13 -38.87
N ALA A 205 -33.72 30.22 -38.51
CA ALA A 205 -33.98 31.57 -39.00
C ALA A 205 -33.27 31.78 -40.34
#